data_AF-A0A6C0HB62-F1
#
_entry.id   AF-A0A6C0HB62-F1
#
_cell.length_a   1.000
_cell.length_b   1.000
_cell.length_c   1.000
_cell.angle_alpha   90.00
_cell.angle_beta   90.00
_cell.angle_gamma   90.00
#
_symmetry.space_group_name_H-M   'P 1'
#
loop_
_entity.id
_entity.type
_entity.pdbx_description
1 polymer ?
#
loop_
_entity_poly.entity_id
_entity_poly.type
_entity_poly.pdbx_seq_one_letter_code
_entity_poly.pdbx_strand_id
1 'polypeptide(L)'
;MELEELQKRNLELENEVRELKEKLKKYTAPERSKKFYENHKEEIKQRNKEYAEKVKYYASISQEKKKQYARTAYLNHKEKVRKAKELEMEATELLAGCV
;
A
#
# COMPACT_ATOMS: atom_id res chain seq x y z
N MET A 1 37.10 35.23 -2.49
CA MET A 1 35.87 35.68 -1.82
C MET A 1 34.67 34.87 -2.29
N GLU A 2 34.31 34.89 -3.58
CA GLU A 2 33.12 34.18 -4.09
C GLU A 2 33.15 32.65 -3.91
N LEU A 3 34.33 32.02 -4.05
CA LEU A 3 34.48 30.57 -3.85
C LEU A 3 34.33 30.13 -2.38
N GLU A 4 34.87 30.92 -1.45
CA GLU A 4 34.79 30.64 0.00
C GLU A 4 33.36 30.84 0.51
N GLU A 5 32.66 31.87 0.02
CA GLU A 5 31.24 32.09 0.33
C GLU A 5 30.37 30.96 -0.20
N LEU A 6 30.65 30.46 -1.41
CA LEU A 6 29.95 29.30 -1.98
C LEU A 6 30.19 28.01 -1.16
N GLN A 7 31.42 27.78 -0.72
CA GLN A 7 31.78 26.64 0.12
C GLN A 7 31.08 26.71 1.48
N LYS A 8 31.05 27.90 2.10
CA LYS A 8 30.34 28.13 3.36
C LYS A 8 28.84 27.88 3.20
N ARG A 9 28.24 28.38 2.11
CA ARG A 9 26.82 28.19 1.84
C ARG A 9 26.46 26.73 1.58
N ASN A 10 27.30 25.99 0.86
CA ASN A 10 27.12 24.55 0.69
C ASN A 10 27.13 23.81 2.03
N LEU A 11 28.08 24.12 2.91
CA LEU A 11 28.17 23.51 4.23
C LEU A 11 26.92 23.80 5.08
N GLU A 12 26.43 25.04 5.06
CA GLU A 12 25.19 25.43 5.75
C GLU A 12 23.98 24.64 5.23
N LEU A 13 23.83 24.53 3.91
CA LEU A 13 22.73 23.79 3.29
C LEU A 13 22.82 22.29 3.57
N GLU A 14 24.01 21.70 3.55
CA GLU A 14 24.20 20.28 3.90
C GLU A 14 23.82 19.99 5.36
N ASN A 15 24.15 20.92 6.27
CA ASN A 15 23.74 20.82 7.67
C ASN A 15 22.22 20.95 7.82
N GLU A 16 21.60 21.92 7.13
CA GLU A 16 20.15 22.12 7.16
C GLU A 16 19.40 20.90 6.59
N VAL A 17 19.87 20.33 5.48
CA VAL A 17 19.33 19.10 4.90
C VAL A 17 19.43 17.92 5.89
N ARG A 18 20.54 17.82 6.62
CA ARG A 18 20.74 16.77 7.63
C ARG A 18 19.76 16.92 8.79
N GLU A 19 19.62 18.13 9.32
CA GLU A 19 18.67 18.43 10.40
C GLU A 19 17.22 18.18 9.98
N LEU A 20 16.84 18.60 8.78
CA LEU A 20 15.49 18.38 8.26
C LEU A 20 15.19 16.88 8.10
N LYS A 21 16.16 16.08 7.64
CA LYS A 21 16.02 14.62 7.58
C LYS A 21 15.82 14.01 8.96
N GLU A 22 16.54 14.48 9.98
CA GLU A 22 16.35 14.01 11.35
C GLU A 22 14.99 14.40 11.94
N LYS A 23 14.54 15.63 11.69
CA LYS A 23 13.19 16.09 12.07
C LYS A 23 12.13 15.25 11.37
N LEU A 24 12.29 14.96 10.07
CA LEU A 24 11.35 14.15 9.30
C LEU A 24 11.21 12.73 9.86
N LYS A 25 12.32 12.09 10.28
CA LYS A 25 12.29 10.75 10.90
C LYS A 25 11.35 10.69 12.11
N LYS A 26 11.28 11.76 12.92
CA LYS A 26 10.38 11.83 14.09
C LYS A 26 8.90 11.76 13.68
N TYR A 27 8.54 12.28 12.51
CA TYR A 27 7.16 12.32 12.02
C TYR A 27 6.78 11.13 11.15
N THR A 28 7.69 10.67 10.28
CA THR A 28 7.40 9.59 9.33
C THR A 28 7.47 8.20 9.98
N ALA A 29 8.36 8.00 10.97
CA ALA A 29 8.56 6.71 11.62
C ALA A 29 8.81 6.84 13.14
N PRO A 30 7.85 7.39 13.91
CA PRO A 30 8.02 7.56 15.34
C PRO A 30 8.15 6.20 16.05
N GLU A 31 9.20 6.03 16.86
CA GLU A 31 9.44 4.82 17.64
C GLU A 31 8.26 4.45 18.56
N ARG A 32 7.52 5.45 19.04
CA ARG A 32 6.30 5.26 19.84
C ARG A 32 5.28 4.38 19.14
N SER A 33 5.06 4.59 17.83
CA SER A 33 4.09 3.83 17.06
C SER A 33 4.52 2.36 16.98
N LYS A 34 5.81 2.12 16.74
CA LYS A 34 6.39 0.78 16.69
C LYS A 34 6.21 0.03 18.02
N LYS A 35 6.57 0.66 19.14
CA LYS A 35 6.43 0.08 20.49
C LYS A 35 4.98 -0.27 20.84
N PHE A 36 4.02 0.57 20.43
CA PHE A 36 2.60 0.29 20.65
C PHE A 36 2.18 -1.01 19.96
N TYR A 37 2.49 -1.19 18.67
CA TYR A 37 2.10 -2.40 17.95
C TYR A 37 2.87 -3.65 18.41
N GLU A 38 4.10 -3.50 18.91
CA GLU A 38 4.84 -4.60 19.52
C GLU A 38 4.19 -5.06 20.84
N ASN A 39 3.88 -4.12 21.73
CA ASN A 39 3.32 -4.43 23.05
C ASN A 39 1.85 -4.91 22.97
N HIS A 40 1.04 -4.33 22.08
CA HIS A 40 -0.39 -4.63 21.96
C HIS A 40 -0.72 -5.63 20.84
N LYS A 41 0.30 -6.28 20.25
CA LYS A 41 0.12 -7.21 19.13
C LYS A 41 -0.89 -8.31 19.43
N GLU A 42 -0.72 -8.97 20.57
CA GLU A 42 -1.57 -10.09 20.96
C GLU A 42 -2.96 -9.63 21.38
N GLU A 43 -3.07 -8.47 22.02
CA GLU A 43 -4.35 -7.85 22.36
C GLU A 43 -5.17 -7.51 21.10
N ILE A 44 -4.55 -6.92 20.08
CA ILE A 44 -5.19 -6.60 18.79
C ILE A 44 -5.66 -7.89 18.11
N LYS A 45 -4.81 -8.92 18.06
CA LYS A 45 -5.18 -10.23 17.49
C LYS A 45 -6.38 -10.84 18.23
N GLN A 46 -6.38 -10.77 19.55
CA GLN A 46 -7.45 -11.31 20.38
C GLN A 46 -8.77 -10.57 20.14
N ARG A 47 -8.76 -9.24 20.15
CA ARG A 47 -9.95 -8.42 19.83
C ARG A 47 -10.50 -8.72 18.44
N ASN A 48 -9.62 -8.92 17.45
CA ASN A 48 -10.05 -9.26 16.09
C ASN A 48 -10.70 -10.65 16.03
N LYS A 49 -10.18 -11.64 16.76
CA LYS A 49 -10.79 -12.97 16.86
C LYS A 49 -12.17 -12.88 17.53
N GLU A 50 -12.27 -12.20 18.67
CA GLU A 50 -13.54 -12.02 19.39
C GLU A 50 -14.58 -11.29 18.56
N TYR A 51 -14.18 -10.25 17.81
CA TYR A 51 -15.09 -9.56 16.91
C TYR A 51 -15.57 -10.47 15.78
N ALA A 52 -14.67 -11.25 15.16
CA ALA A 52 -15.03 -12.21 14.12
C ALA A 52 -16.00 -13.29 14.65
N GLU A 53 -15.77 -13.79 15.86
CA GLU A 53 -16.64 -14.75 16.55
C GLU A 53 -17.99 -14.17 16.96
N LYS A 54 -18.06 -12.89 17.33
CA LYS A 54 -19.32 -12.19 17.67
C LYS A 54 -20.15 -11.91 16.44
N VAL A 55 -19.54 -11.35 15.40
CA VAL A 55 -20.27 -10.90 14.21
C VAL A 55 -20.67 -12.09 13.33
N LYS A 56 -19.89 -13.18 13.35
CA LYS A 56 -20.11 -14.42 12.55
C LYS A 56 -20.55 -14.13 11.11
N TYR A 57 -20.06 -13.04 10.52
CA TYR A 57 -20.61 -12.49 9.27
C TYR A 57 -20.66 -13.55 8.16
N TYR A 58 -19.58 -14.30 7.97
CA TYR A 58 -19.52 -15.36 6.97
C TYR A 58 -20.38 -16.59 7.28
N ALA A 59 -20.66 -16.86 8.55
CA ALA A 59 -21.55 -17.94 8.96
C ALA A 59 -23.03 -17.53 8.85
N SER A 60 -23.36 -16.25 9.05
CA SER A 60 -24.73 -15.73 8.93
C SER A 60 -25.17 -15.46 7.49
N ILE A 61 -24.25 -15.45 6.52
CA ILE A 61 -24.58 -15.32 5.11
C ILE A 61 -25.31 -16.58 4.60
N SER A 62 -26.51 -16.38 4.04
CA SER A 62 -27.29 -17.41 3.32
C SER A 62 -26.48 -18.06 2.19
N GLN A 63 -26.74 -19.35 1.95
CA GLN A 63 -26.11 -20.12 0.88
C GLN A 63 -26.29 -19.49 -0.51
N GLU A 64 -27.41 -18.82 -0.77
CA GLU A 64 -27.66 -18.11 -2.03
C GLU A 64 -26.70 -16.95 -2.24
N LYS A 65 -26.48 -16.14 -1.19
CA LYS A 65 -25.52 -15.02 -1.25
C LYS A 65 -24.09 -15.52 -1.45
N LYS A 66 -23.71 -16.66 -0.85
CA LYS A 66 -22.40 -17.27 -1.10
C LYS A 66 -22.23 -17.66 -2.57
N LYS A 67 -23.26 -18.27 -3.17
CA LYS A 67 -23.27 -18.62 -4.60
C LYS A 67 -23.21 -17.36 -5.49
N GLN A 68 -23.96 -16.31 -5.13
CA GLN A 68 -23.92 -15.04 -5.84
C GLN A 68 -22.53 -14.43 -5.83
N TYR A 69 -21.87 -14.36 -4.66
CA TYR A 69 -20.51 -13.84 -4.54
C TYR A 69 -19.50 -14.65 -5.35
N ALA A 70 -19.59 -15.98 -5.30
CA ALA A 70 -18.73 -16.85 -6.12
C ALA A 70 -18.92 -16.60 -7.62
N ARG A 71 -20.18 -16.47 -8.08
CA ARG A 71 -20.50 -16.14 -9.48
C ARG A 71 -19.92 -14.79 -9.88
N THR A 72 -20.13 -13.75 -9.06
CA THR A 72 -19.62 -12.41 -9.34
C THR A 72 -18.09 -12.37 -9.37
N ALA A 73 -17.43 -13.07 -8.45
CA ALA A 73 -15.97 -13.18 -8.42
C ALA A 73 -15.42 -13.83 -9.70
N TYR A 74 -16.04 -14.93 -10.15
CA TYR A 74 -15.66 -15.60 -11.39
C TYR A 74 -15.84 -14.69 -12.63
N LEU A 75 -16.98 -14.01 -12.74
CA LEU A 75 -17.24 -13.07 -13.83
C LEU A 75 -16.23 -11.93 -13.86
N ASN A 76 -15.95 -11.32 -12.70
CA ASN A 76 -14.96 -10.25 -12.60
C ASN A 76 -13.56 -10.72 -12.99
N HIS A 77 -13.16 -11.93 -12.58
CA HIS A 77 -11.88 -12.51 -13.00
C HIS A 77 -11.83 -12.73 -14.51
N LYS A 78 -12.89 -13.31 -15.09
CA LYS A 78 -13.00 -13.56 -16.53
C LYS A 78 -12.91 -12.25 -17.33
N GLU A 79 -13.61 -11.21 -16.89
CA GLU A 79 -13.59 -9.88 -17.49
C GLU A 79 -12.18 -9.25 -17.43
N LYS A 80 -11.49 -9.36 -16.28
CA LYS A 80 -10.10 -8.88 -16.16
C LYS A 80 -9.15 -9.59 -17.12
N VAL A 81 -9.26 -10.91 -17.24
CA VAL A 81 -8.44 -11.69 -18.18
C VAL A 81 -8.74 -11.29 -19.62
N ARG A 82 -10.01 -11.07 -19.97
CA ARG A 82 -10.37 -10.60 -21.31
C ARG A 82 -9.77 -9.22 -21.61
N LYS A 83 -9.93 -8.25 -20.71
CA LYS A 83 -9.36 -6.91 -20.86
C LYS A 83 -7.83 -6.93 -20.95
N ALA A 84 -7.17 -7.77 -20.15
CA ALA A 84 -5.72 -7.94 -20.25
C ALA A 84 -5.31 -8.45 -21.63
N LYS A 85 -6.03 -9.42 -22.19
CA LYS A 85 -5.78 -9.92 -23.55
C LYS A 85 -6.06 -8.88 -24.62
N GLU A 86 -7.15 -8.11 -24.50
CA GLU A 86 -7.46 -7.00 -25.42
C GLU A 86 -6.32 -5.97 -25.42
N LEU A 87 -5.85 -5.56 -24.24
CA LEU A 87 -4.71 -4.65 -24.11
C LEU A 87 -3.41 -5.24 -24.66
N GLU A 88 -3.17 -6.54 -24.46
CA GLU A 88 -2.00 -7.23 -25.04
C GLU A 88 -2.09 -7.27 -26.57
N MET A 89 -3.26 -7.57 -27.14
CA MET A 89 -3.46 -7.57 -28.60
C MET A 89 -3.28 -6.15 -29.18
N GLU A 90 -3.91 -5.14 -28.59
CA GLU A 90 -3.74 -3.73 -28.98
C GLU A 90 -2.28 -3.29 -28.91
N ALA A 91 -1.54 -3.69 -27.87
CA ALA A 91 -0.12 -3.41 -27.74
C ALA A 91 0.72 -4.11 -28.84
N THR A 92 0.39 -5.36 -29.19
CA THR A 92 1.08 -6.08 -30.28
C THR A 92 0.79 -5.49 -31.65
N GLU A 93 -0.44 -5.03 -31.90
CA GLU A 93 -0.82 -4.37 -33.16
C GLU A 93 -0.12 -3.02 -33.34
N LEU A 94 -0.02 -2.21 -32.27
CA LEU A 94 0.73 -0.96 -32.27
C LEU A 94 2.24 -1.19 -32.50
N LEU A 95 2.81 -2.25 -31.93
CA LEU A 95 4.21 -2.61 -32.17
C LEU A 95 4.45 -3.12 -33.60
N ALA A 96 3.50 -3.87 -34.17
CA ALA A 96 3.60 -4.40 -35.53
C ALA A 96 3.42 -3.31 -36.60
N GLY A 97 2.63 -2.26 -36.34
CA GLY A 97 2.44 -1.12 -37.25
C GLY A 97 3.52 -0.04 -37.16
N CYS A 98 4.50 -0.18 -36.27
CA CYS A 98 5.60 0.77 -36.08
C CYS A 98 6.90 0.35 -36.82
N VAL A 99 6.84 -0.70 -37.63
CA VAL A 99 7.92 -1.19 -38.52
C VAL A 99 7.53 -0.93 -39.97
#